data_AF-A0A9X6ADE6-F1
#
_entry.id   AF-A0A9X6ADE6-F1
#
_cell.length_a   1.000
_cell.length_b   1.000
_cell.length_c   1.000
_cell.angle_alpha   90.00
_cell.angle_beta   90.00
_cell.angle_gamma   90.00
#
_symmetry.space_group_name_H-M   'P 1'
#
loop_
_entity.id
_entity.type
_entity.pdbx_description
1 polymer ?
#
loop_
_entity_poly.entity_id
_entity_poly.type
_entity_poly.pdbx_seq_one_letter_code
_entity_poly.pdbx_strand_id
1 'polypeptide(L)'
;VYEDPKAFLTCNFDAFKALCDPELAQSGPSGQRTPDRSRCNLACANISRTDSQIAAVQAEIDEIDAAAEARLDPYPIARREQQRRAALVQIAERHRATAIPASPAREKTP
;
A
#
# COMPACT_ATOMS: atom_id res chain seq x y z
N VAL A 1 -13.85 5.74 -2.02
CA VAL A 1 -12.64 4.91 -2.17
C VAL A 1 -11.95 5.33 -3.47
N TYR A 2 -10.65 5.61 -3.42
CA TYR A 2 -9.82 5.91 -4.60
C TYR A 2 -8.66 4.93 -4.59
N GLU A 3 -8.33 4.41 -5.76
CA GLU A 3 -7.28 3.43 -5.99
C GLU A 3 -6.26 4.03 -6.97
N ASP A 4 -5.00 4.05 -6.55
CA ASP A 4 -3.87 4.35 -7.45
C ASP A 4 -3.18 3.02 -7.80
N PRO A 5 -3.33 2.53 -9.04
CA PRO A 5 -2.75 1.26 -9.46
C PRO A 5 -1.22 1.24 -9.38
N LYS A 6 -0.56 2.40 -9.48
CA LYS A 6 0.91 2.51 -9.44
C LYS A 6 1.45 2.66 -8.02
N ALA A 7 0.64 3.19 -7.11
CA ALA A 7 1.00 3.31 -5.70
C ALA A 7 0.54 2.10 -4.85
N PHE A 8 -0.20 1.16 -5.46
CA PHE A 8 -0.70 -0.07 -4.84
C PHE A 8 -1.35 0.20 -3.48
N LEU A 9 -2.23 1.20 -3.44
CA LEU A 9 -2.89 1.63 -2.22
C LEU A 9 -4.34 1.98 -2.46
N THR A 10 -5.15 1.63 -1.47
CA THR A 10 -6.51 2.13 -1.30
C THR A 10 -6.51 3.10 -0.13
N CYS A 11 -6.98 4.32 -0.37
CA CYS A 11 -7.13 5.28 0.71
C CYS A 11 -8.38 4.98 1.53
N ASN A 12 -8.15 4.54 2.77
CA ASN A 12 -9.19 4.39 3.79
C ASN A 12 -8.95 5.48 4.83
N PHE A 13 -9.74 6.55 4.74
CA PHE A 13 -9.66 7.60 5.74
C PHE A 13 -10.23 7.10 7.05
N ASP A 14 -9.33 6.97 8.02
CA ASP A 14 -9.66 6.81 9.42
C ASP A 14 -9.27 8.12 10.11
N ALA A 15 -10.26 8.92 10.51
CA ALA A 15 -10.03 10.20 11.18
C ALA A 15 -9.17 10.04 12.44
N PHE A 16 -9.25 8.91 13.13
CA PHE A 16 -8.46 8.65 14.35
C PHE A 16 -7.00 8.27 14.05
N LYS A 17 -6.67 7.92 12.80
CA LYS A 17 -5.31 7.54 12.36
C LYS A 17 -4.70 8.52 11.37
N ALA A 18 -5.44 9.59 11.02
CA ALA A 18 -5.03 10.65 10.10
C ALA A 18 -3.99 11.60 10.70
N LEU A 19 -2.92 11.10 11.33
CA LEU A 19 -1.87 11.91 11.95
C LEU A 19 -1.15 12.84 10.95
N CYS A 20 -1.30 12.57 9.65
CA CYS A 20 -0.81 13.42 8.57
C CYS A 20 -1.77 14.54 8.16
N ASP A 21 -2.98 14.60 8.72
CA ASP A 21 -3.90 15.69 8.51
C ASP A 21 -3.55 16.83 9.48
N PRO A 22 -2.96 17.95 9.00
CA PRO A 22 -2.62 19.07 9.87
C PRO A 22 -3.87 19.75 10.47
N GLU A 23 -5.06 19.49 9.92
CA GLU A 23 -6.33 19.98 10.42
C GLU A 23 -7.00 19.00 11.39
N LEU A 24 -6.36 17.86 11.68
CA LEU A 24 -6.80 16.91 12.70
C LEU A 24 -6.93 17.58 14.08
N ALA A 25 -5.97 18.45 14.43
CA ALA A 25 -5.97 19.19 15.69
C ALA A 25 -7.05 20.28 15.78
N GLN A 26 -7.64 20.67 14.64
CA GLN A 26 -8.59 21.79 14.53
C GLN A 26 -10.04 21.29 14.43
N SER A 27 -10.25 19.98 14.27
CA SER A 27 -11.56 19.37 14.08
C SER A 27 -12.14 18.96 15.43
N GLY A 28 -13.14 19.70 15.92
CA GLY A 28 -13.92 19.32 17.11
C GLY A 28 -14.70 18.00 16.91
N PRO A 29 -15.39 17.48 17.95
CA PRO A 29 -15.95 16.12 17.99
C PRO A 29 -17.04 15.80 16.94
N SER A 30 -17.45 16.76 16.12
CA SER A 30 -18.46 16.63 15.06
C SER A 30 -17.91 16.72 13.64
N GLY A 31 -16.58 16.75 13.44
CA GLY A 31 -15.94 16.96 12.15
C GLY A 31 -15.94 15.73 11.23
N GLN A 32 -17.10 15.28 10.75
CA GLN A 32 -17.14 14.39 9.57
C GLN A 32 -16.72 15.19 8.33
N ARG A 33 -15.42 15.27 8.08
CA ARG A 33 -14.87 15.90 6.88
C ARG A 33 -14.62 14.86 5.80
N THR A 34 -14.96 15.20 4.57
CA THR A 34 -14.56 14.42 3.40
C THR A 34 -13.04 14.32 3.37
N PRO A 35 -12.46 13.12 3.25
CA PRO A 35 -11.01 12.95 3.26
C PRO A 35 -10.36 13.70 2.10
N ASP A 36 -9.31 14.48 2.39
CA ASP A 36 -8.46 15.01 1.33
C ASP A 36 -7.66 13.85 0.70
N ARG A 37 -8.06 13.46 -0.51
CA ARG A 37 -7.44 12.35 -1.25
C ARG A 37 -5.98 12.60 -1.62
N SER A 38 -5.55 13.87 -1.67
CA SER A 38 -4.13 14.21 -1.90
C SER A 38 -3.23 13.82 -0.72
N ARG A 39 -3.82 13.51 0.44
CA ARG A 39 -3.11 13.12 1.67
C ARG A 39 -2.92 11.61 1.83
N CYS A 40 -3.43 10.82 0.87
CA CYS A 40 -3.25 9.38 0.82
C CYS A 40 -1.84 9.03 0.30
N ASN A 41 -0.82 9.30 1.12
CA ASN A 41 0.58 9.02 0.79
C ASN A 41 1.16 7.89 1.65
N LEU A 42 2.28 7.32 1.20
CA LEU A 42 2.94 6.17 1.85
C LEU A 42 3.43 6.42 3.28
N ALA A 43 3.68 7.69 3.64
CA ALA A 43 4.11 8.09 4.97
C ALA A 43 2.95 8.23 5.97
N CYS A 44 1.70 8.08 5.51
CA CYS A 44 0.50 8.27 6.31
C CYS A 44 -0.25 6.97 6.58
N ALA A 45 -0.66 6.77 7.83
CA ALA A 45 -1.28 5.54 8.33
C ALA A 45 -2.74 5.30 7.84
N ASN A 46 -3.23 6.11 6.89
CA ASN A 46 -4.58 6.03 6.33
C ASN A 46 -4.63 5.32 4.96
N ILE A 47 -3.71 4.38 4.74
CA ILE A 47 -3.69 3.55 3.56
C ILE A 47 -3.95 2.10 3.96
N SER A 48 -4.84 1.46 3.23
CA SER A 48 -5.05 0.02 3.28
C SER A 48 -4.58 -0.60 1.98
N ARG A 49 -4.15 -1.86 2.06
CA ARG A 49 -3.82 -2.67 0.89
C ARG A 49 -4.63 -3.94 0.92
N THR A 50 -5.10 -4.36 -0.24
CA THR A 50 -5.79 -5.63 -0.42
C THR A 50 -4.83 -6.71 -0.89
N ASP A 51 -5.21 -7.97 -0.76
CA ASP A 51 -4.42 -9.09 -1.26
C ASP A 51 -4.21 -9.00 -2.78
N SER A 52 -5.20 -8.52 -3.53
CA SER A 52 -5.07 -8.28 -4.98
C SER A 52 -4.02 -7.22 -5.31
N GLN A 53 -3.93 -6.15 -4.49
CA GLN A 53 -2.91 -5.12 -4.66
C GLN A 53 -1.52 -5.67 -4.32
N ILE A 54 -1.41 -6.54 -3.32
CA ILE A 54 -0.14 -7.21 -3.00
C ILE A 54 0.27 -8.22 -4.08
N ALA A 55 -0.68 -8.91 -4.71
CA ALA A 55 -0.37 -9.75 -5.87
C ALA A 55 0.22 -8.91 -7.02
N ALA A 56 -0.31 -7.70 -7.26
CA ALA A 56 0.23 -6.79 -8.27
C ALA A 56 1.62 -6.23 -7.86
N VAL A 57 1.84 -5.94 -6.57
CA VAL A 57 3.17 -5.59 -6.03
C VAL A 57 4.19 -6.70 -6.30
N GLN A 58 3.79 -7.97 -6.09
CA GLN A 58 4.68 -9.12 -6.33
C GLN A 58 5.03 -9.26 -7.81
N ALA A 59 4.04 -9.11 -8.70
CA ALA A 59 4.29 -9.15 -10.14
C ALA A 59 5.29 -8.06 -10.59
N GLU A 60 5.17 -6.85 -10.06
CA GLU A 60 6.13 -5.77 -10.35
C GLU A 60 7.55 -6.07 -9.84
N ILE A 61 7.67 -6.68 -8.65
CA ILE A 61 8.98 -7.13 -8.14
C ILE A 61 9.61 -8.15 -9.10
N ASP A 62 8.81 -9.12 -9.55
CA ASP A 62 9.26 -10.17 -10.45
C ASP A 62 9.70 -9.60 -11.82
N GLU A 63 8.99 -8.58 -12.34
CA GLU A 63 9.38 -7.86 -13.56
C GLU A 63 10.72 -7.12 -13.41
N ILE A 64 10.92 -6.41 -12.29
CA ILE A 64 12.18 -5.72 -12.00
C ILE A 64 13.33 -6.73 -11.89
N ASP A 65 13.10 -7.87 -11.22
CA ASP A 65 14.11 -8.92 -11.08
C ASP A 65 14.47 -9.55 -12.43
N ALA A 66 13.48 -9.83 -13.27
CA ALA A 66 13.71 -10.34 -14.62
C ALA A 66 14.51 -9.35 -15.48
N ALA A 67 14.20 -8.06 -15.41
CA ALA A 67 14.93 -7.01 -16.13
C ALA A 67 16.38 -6.89 -15.64
N ALA A 68 16.61 -7.01 -14.33
CA ALA A 68 17.94 -6.99 -13.73
C ALA A 68 18.79 -8.19 -14.16
N GLU A 69 18.23 -9.41 -14.13
CA GLU A 69 18.91 -10.64 -14.57
C GLU A 69 19.26 -10.59 -16.07
N ALA A 70 18.35 -10.08 -16.89
CA ALA A 70 18.58 -9.87 -18.32
C ALA A 70 19.50 -8.66 -18.63
N ARG A 71 19.91 -7.91 -17.60
CA ARG A 71 20.74 -6.68 -17.70
C ARG A 71 20.17 -5.66 -18.68
N LEU A 72 18.85 -5.51 -18.69
CA LEU A 72 18.15 -4.62 -19.62
C LEU A 72 18.32 -3.15 -19.23
N ASP A 73 18.50 -2.86 -17.94
CA ASP A 73 18.58 -1.50 -17.44
C ASP A 73 20.04 -1.00 -17.34
N PRO A 74 20.41 0.06 -18.07
CA PRO A 74 21.70 0.70 -17.87
C PRO A 74 21.73 1.52 -16.58
N TYR A 75 22.94 1.87 -16.12
CA TYR A 75 23.08 2.92 -15.10
C TYR A 75 22.62 4.28 -15.67
N PRO A 76 21.84 5.11 -14.93
CA PRO A 76 21.42 4.97 -13.54
C PRO A 76 20.04 4.31 -13.33
N ILE A 77 19.38 3.81 -14.38
CA ILE A 77 18.05 3.21 -14.31
C ILE A 77 18.04 1.98 -13.41
N ALA A 78 19.01 1.07 -13.59
CA ALA A 78 19.13 -0.12 -12.73
C ALA A 78 19.17 0.22 -11.23
N ARG A 79 19.83 1.32 -10.87
CA ARG A 79 19.89 1.78 -9.47
C ARG A 79 18.53 2.26 -8.97
N ARG A 80 17.75 2.96 -9.81
CA ARG A 80 16.41 3.41 -9.46
C ARG A 80 15.43 2.25 -9.34
N GLU A 81 15.50 1.27 -10.24
CA GLU A 81 14.66 0.07 -10.16
C GLU A 81 14.98 -0.77 -8.91
N GLN A 82 16.26 -0.89 -8.53
CA GLN A 82 16.64 -1.53 -7.27
C GLN A 82 16.05 -0.81 -6.03
N GLN A 83 16.05 0.53 -6.03
CA GLN A 83 15.42 1.31 -4.96
C GLN A 83 13.90 1.11 -4.92
N ARG A 84 13.26 1.09 -6.10
CA ARG A 84 11.83 0.84 -6.23
C ARG A 84 11.47 -0.56 -5.73
N ARG A 85 12.21 -1.59 -6.14
CA ARG A 85 12.07 -2.96 -5.65
C ARG A 85 12.17 -3.04 -4.13
N ALA A 86 13.16 -2.39 -3.53
CA ALA A 86 13.33 -2.38 -2.07
C ALA A 86 12.10 -1.79 -1.35
N ALA A 87 11.49 -0.75 -1.90
CA ALA A 87 10.25 -0.18 -1.36
C ALA A 87 9.05 -1.13 -1.52
N LEU A 88 8.92 -1.80 -2.67
CA LEU A 88 7.86 -2.77 -2.94
C LEU A 88 7.94 -3.99 -2.02
N VAL A 89 9.14 -4.50 -1.76
CA VAL A 89 9.37 -5.60 -0.80
C VAL A 89 8.88 -5.21 0.59
N GLN A 90 9.20 -4.00 1.08
CA GLN A 90 8.73 -3.53 2.39
C GLN A 90 7.20 -3.43 2.46
N ILE A 91 6.55 -3.08 1.35
CA ILE A 91 5.09 -3.04 1.26
C ILE A 91 4.50 -4.45 1.43
N ALA A 92 5.01 -5.43 0.68
CA ALA A 92 4.54 -6.81 0.74
C ALA A 92 4.75 -7.43 2.13
N GLU A 93 5.94 -7.25 2.72
CA GLU A 93 6.27 -7.78 4.04
C GLU A 93 5.39 -7.17 5.14
N ARG A 94 5.19 -5.84 5.11
CA ARG A 94 4.29 -5.19 6.07
C ARG A 94 2.86 -5.72 5.96
N HIS A 95 2.36 -5.92 4.74
CA HIS A 95 1.03 -6.50 4.56
C HIS A 95 0.93 -7.88 5.19
N ARG A 96 1.88 -8.78 4.88
CA ARG A 96 1.96 -10.13 5.46
C ARG A 96 2.00 -10.12 6.98
N ALA A 97 2.79 -9.22 7.58
CA ALA A 97 2.91 -9.10 9.03
C ALA A 97 1.63 -8.60 9.73
N THR A 98 0.79 -7.84 9.02
CA THR A 98 -0.47 -7.29 9.54
C THR A 98 -1.71 -8.03 9.07
N ALA A 99 -1.55 -9.03 8.21
CA ALA A 99 -2.65 -9.79 7.66
C ALA A 99 -3.34 -10.57 8.79
N ILE A 100 -4.63 -10.29 8.99
CA ILE A 100 -5.48 -11.15 9.83
C ILE A 100 -5.94 -12.28 8.91
N PRO A 101 -5.51 -13.54 9.14
CA PRO A 101 -5.97 -14.65 8.32
C PRO A 101 -7.49 -14.73 8.43
N ALA A 102 -8.17 -14.80 7.29
CA ALA A 102 -9.60 -15.08 7.28
C ALA A 102 -9.81 -16.38 8.06
N SER A 103 -10.59 -16.30 9.14
CA SER A 103 -10.96 -17.49 9.92
C SER A 103 -11.56 -18.52 8.95
N PRO A 104 -11.14 -19.80 8.98
CA PRO A 104 -11.66 -20.79 8.06
C PRO A 104 -13.18 -20.80 8.19
N ALA A 105 -13.87 -20.65 7.05
CA ALA A 105 -15.32 -20.69 6.99
C ALA A 105 -15.78 -21.97 7.70
N ARG A 106 -16.66 -21.85 8.71
CA ARG A 106 -17.27 -23.01 9.36
C ARG A 106 -17.86 -23.91 8.28
N GLU A 107 -17.23 -25.05 8.09
CA GLU A 107 -17.73 -26.15 7.28
C GLU A 107 -19.10 -26.52 7.83
N LYS A 108 -20.16 -26.25 7.06
CA LYS A 108 -21.50 -26.73 7.38
C LYS A 108 -21.55 -28.20 6.98
N THR A 109 -21.34 -29.08 7.95
CA THR A 109 -21.57 -30.53 7.79
C THR A 109 -23.09 -30.78 7.67
N PRO A 110 -23.54 -31.63 6.72
CA PRO A 110 -24.95 -31.92 6.46
C PRO A 110 -25.69 -32.61 7.61
#